data_AF-A0A5B0W4D7-F1
#
_entry.id   AF-A0A5B0W4D7-F1
#
_cell.length_a   1.000
_cell.length_b   1.000
_cell.length_c   1.000
_cell.angle_alpha   90.00
_cell.angle_beta   90.00
_cell.angle_gamma   90.00
#
_symmetry.space_group_name_H-M   'P 1'
#
loop_
_entity.id
_entity.type
_entity.pdbx_description
1 polymer ?
#
loop_
_entity_poly.entity_id
_entity_poly.type
_entity_poly.pdbx_seq_one_letter_code
_entity_poly.pdbx_strand_id
1 'polypeptide(L)'
;MKHWVGKPVIMYCGDEPYTIMKGILRKWDLSASVAVIGHQEIAVPFRDIVVIKALAPRERALPPVLHSVGYVMRERQQFDNAVYFKSAVSVWKEDRLIALNTTIISHTKGSVTLQDGQNLMKGNHIFVVRSLRG
;
A
#
# COMPACT_ATOMS: atom_id res chain seq x y z
N MET A 1 -28.95 -2.51 -8.66
CA MET A 1 -27.83 -2.87 -7.75
C MET A 1 -26.50 -3.16 -8.45
N LYS A 2 -26.47 -3.58 -9.73
CA LYS A 2 -25.20 -3.75 -10.50
C LYS A 2 -24.30 -2.51 -10.55
N HIS A 3 -24.83 -1.30 -10.37
CA HIS A 3 -24.07 -0.05 -10.37
C HIS A 3 -23.08 0.10 -9.19
N TRP A 4 -23.19 -0.75 -8.17
CA TRP A 4 -22.25 -0.82 -7.06
C TRP A 4 -20.98 -1.61 -7.40
N VAL A 5 -21.01 -2.43 -8.46
CA VAL A 5 -19.88 -3.28 -8.86
C VAL A 5 -18.67 -2.38 -9.19
N GLY A 6 -17.51 -2.73 -8.63
CA GLY A 6 -16.28 -1.96 -8.72
C GLY A 6 -16.16 -0.81 -7.71
N LYS A 7 -17.22 -0.51 -6.93
CA LYS A 7 -17.20 0.57 -5.94
C LYS A 7 -16.85 0.05 -4.54
N PRO A 8 -16.13 0.83 -3.73
CA PRO A 8 -15.95 0.54 -2.32
C PRO A 8 -17.26 0.81 -1.58
N VAL A 9 -17.72 -0.19 -0.82
CA VAL A 9 -19.00 -0.19 -0.12
C VAL A 9 -18.82 -0.68 1.33
N ILE A 10 -19.76 -0.30 2.17
CA ILE A 10 -20.02 -0.89 3.47
C ILE A 10 -21.38 -1.61 3.40
N MET A 11 -21.41 -2.86 3.83
CA MET A 11 -22.59 -3.71 3.87
C MET A 11 -22.88 -4.09 5.32
N TYR A 12 -24.13 -3.94 5.74
CA TYR A 12 -24.65 -4.39 7.02
C TYR A 12 -25.43 -5.67 6.78
N CYS A 13 -25.01 -6.76 7.41
CA CYS A 13 -25.54 -8.08 7.15
C CYS A 13 -26.12 -8.75 8.41
N GLY A 14 -27.17 -9.55 8.23
CA GLY A 14 -27.84 -10.32 9.28
C GLY A 14 -28.75 -9.48 10.18
N ASP A 15 -28.99 -9.98 11.40
CA ASP A 15 -29.79 -9.29 12.41
C ASP A 15 -28.92 -8.39 13.31
N GLU A 16 -29.56 -7.52 14.10
CA GLU A 16 -28.83 -6.71 15.09
C GLU A 16 -28.23 -7.59 16.21
N PRO A 17 -26.94 -7.40 16.58
CA PRO A 17 -26.00 -6.41 16.03
C PRO A 17 -25.42 -6.85 14.67
N TYR A 18 -25.58 -5.99 13.66
CA TYR A 18 -25.22 -6.32 12.29
C TYR A 18 -23.75 -6.69 12.11
N THR A 19 -23.48 -7.67 11.25
CA THR A 19 -22.14 -7.92 10.74
C THR A 19 -21.78 -6.87 9.69
N ILE A 20 -20.75 -6.06 9.97
CA ILE A 20 -20.32 -4.99 9.08
C ILE A 20 -19.20 -5.48 8.18
N MET A 21 -19.44 -5.44 6.87
CA MET A 21 -18.47 -5.81 5.84
C MET A 21 -18.05 -4.57 5.04
N LYS A 22 -16.74 -4.36 4.92
CA LYS A 22 -16.15 -3.25 4.13
C LYS A 22 -15.29 -3.81 3.01
N GLY A 23 -15.44 -3.28 1.81
CA GLY A 23 -14.62 -3.70 0.68
C GLY A 23 -15.13 -3.21 -0.67
N ILE A 24 -14.44 -3.60 -1.74
CA ILE A 24 -14.92 -3.36 -3.11
C ILE A 24 -15.94 -4.44 -3.44
N LEU A 25 -17.13 -4.04 -3.89
CA LEU A 25 -18.11 -4.98 -4.42
C LEU A 25 -17.61 -5.51 -5.78
N ARG A 26 -17.23 -6.77 -5.84
CA ARG A 26 -16.65 -7.41 -7.04
C ARG A 26 -17.69 -7.93 -8.01
N LYS A 27 -18.74 -8.55 -7.48
CA LYS A 27 -19.78 -9.20 -8.29
C LYS A 27 -21.14 -8.97 -7.68
N TRP A 28 -22.13 -8.80 -8.54
CA TRP A 28 -23.55 -8.81 -8.18
C TRP A 28 -24.24 -9.87 -9.03
N ASP A 29 -24.44 -11.05 -8.46
CA ASP A 29 -24.98 -12.22 -9.16
C ASP A 29 -26.47 -12.36 -8.89
N LEU A 30 -27.29 -12.00 -9.89
CA LEU A 30 -28.74 -12.11 -9.78
C LEU A 30 -29.22 -13.56 -9.83
N SER A 31 -28.52 -14.43 -10.56
CA SER A 31 -28.91 -15.83 -10.73
C SER A 31 -28.69 -16.63 -9.45
N ALA A 32 -27.54 -16.41 -8.80
CA ALA A 32 -27.22 -17.03 -7.52
C ALA A 32 -27.76 -16.25 -6.31
N SER A 33 -28.37 -15.07 -6.51
CA SER A 33 -28.85 -14.18 -5.44
C SER A 33 -27.78 -13.82 -4.39
N VAL A 34 -26.55 -13.57 -4.85
CA VAL A 34 -25.40 -13.25 -3.99
C VAL A 34 -24.63 -12.01 -4.45
N ALA A 35 -24.10 -11.27 -3.49
CA ALA A 35 -23.14 -10.19 -3.67
C ALA A 35 -21.75 -10.67 -3.25
N VAL A 36 -20.70 -10.33 -3.99
CA VAL A 36 -19.31 -10.71 -3.64
C VAL A 36 -18.53 -9.46 -3.26
N ILE A 37 -17.95 -9.42 -2.06
CA ILE A 37 -17.24 -8.27 -1.51
C ILE A 37 -15.79 -8.62 -1.11
N GLY A 38 -14.87 -7.67 -1.35
CA GLY A 38 -13.49 -7.74 -0.88
C GLY A 38 -12.55 -8.53 -1.79
N HIS A 39 -11.31 -8.72 -1.33
CA HIS A 39 -10.29 -9.49 -2.04
C HIS A 39 -10.42 -11.01 -1.80
N GLN A 40 -10.91 -11.41 -0.63
CA GLN A 40 -11.19 -12.81 -0.28
C GLN A 40 -12.49 -13.34 -0.92
N GLU A 41 -13.10 -12.58 -1.84
CA GLU A 41 -14.30 -12.96 -2.58
C GLU A 41 -15.44 -13.48 -1.69
N ILE A 42 -15.72 -12.78 -0.59
CA ILE A 42 -16.74 -13.23 0.36
C ILE A 42 -18.12 -13.06 -0.29
N ALA A 43 -18.81 -14.18 -0.49
CA ALA A 43 -20.17 -14.23 -1.03
C ALA A 43 -21.21 -14.02 0.09
N VAL A 44 -22.04 -12.99 -0.08
CA VAL A 44 -23.12 -12.60 0.85
C VAL A 44 -24.47 -12.77 0.14
N PRO A 45 -25.37 -13.63 0.64
CA PRO A 45 -26.73 -13.76 0.10
C PRO A 45 -27.51 -12.45 0.19
N PHE A 46 -28.31 -12.12 -0.82
CA PHE A 46 -29.09 -10.87 -0.82
C PHE A 46 -30.05 -10.75 0.36
N ARG A 47 -30.61 -11.88 0.81
CA ARG A 47 -31.49 -11.93 2.00
C ARG A 47 -30.80 -11.47 3.28
N ASP A 48 -29.48 -11.63 3.34
CA ASP A 48 -28.71 -11.28 4.53
C ASP A 48 -28.24 -9.83 4.45
N ILE A 49 -28.39 -9.13 3.32
CA ILE A 49 -27.98 -7.73 3.14
C ILE A 49 -29.12 -6.82 3.59
N VAL A 50 -28.95 -6.19 4.75
CA VAL A 50 -29.92 -5.22 5.27
C VAL A 50 -29.73 -3.86 4.60
N VAL A 51 -28.49 -3.38 4.54
CA VAL A 51 -28.17 -2.05 3.98
C VAL A 51 -26.81 -2.09 3.27
N ILE A 52 -26.73 -1.43 2.11
CA ILE A 52 -25.47 -1.12 1.42
C ILE A 52 -25.30 0.39 1.28
N LYS A 53 -24.12 0.90 1.60
CA LYS A 53 -23.74 2.31 1.42
C LYS A 53 -22.40 2.42 0.72
N ALA A 54 -22.18 3.54 0.03
CA ALA A 54 -20.86 3.88 -0.47
C ALA A 54 -19.89 4.05 0.72
N LEU A 55 -18.71 3.43 0.64
CA LEU A 55 -17.67 3.66 1.64
C LEU A 55 -17.12 5.08 1.44
N ALA A 56 -17.33 5.95 2.43
CA ALA A 56 -16.89 7.33 2.36
C ALA A 56 -15.36 7.40 2.20
N PRO A 57 -14.79 8.39 1.49
CA PRO A 57 -13.35 8.50 1.28
C PRO A 57 -12.52 8.51 2.58
N ARG A 58 -13.09 9.00 3.68
CA ARG A 58 -12.47 9.01 5.03
C ARG A 58 -12.43 7.66 5.72
N GLU A 59 -13.22 6.68 5.27
CA GLU A 59 -13.28 5.32 5.81
C GLU A 59 -12.51 4.30 4.95
N ARG A 60 -11.93 4.75 3.84
CA ARG A 60 -10.94 3.97 3.10
C ARG A 60 -9.68 3.94 3.93
N ALA A 61 -9.03 2.79 4.06
CA ALA A 61 -7.70 2.72 4.64
C ALA A 61 -6.84 3.82 3.97
N LEU A 62 -6.29 4.71 4.80
CA LEU A 62 -5.49 5.81 4.27
C LEU A 62 -4.34 5.20 3.45
N PRO A 63 -3.98 5.79 2.30
CA PRO A 63 -2.82 5.32 1.55
C PRO A 63 -1.62 5.35 2.49
N PRO A 64 -0.75 4.32 2.46
CA PRO A 64 0.43 4.28 3.31
C PRO A 64 1.24 5.56 3.14
N VAL A 65 1.47 6.28 4.23
CA VAL A 65 2.23 7.53 4.20
C VAL A 65 3.67 7.24 4.62
N LEU A 66 4.63 7.82 3.90
CA LEU A 66 6.03 7.75 4.30
C LEU A 66 6.20 8.41 5.67
N HIS A 67 6.88 7.73 6.57
CA HIS A 67 7.19 8.25 7.89
C HIS A 67 8.04 9.53 7.76
N SER A 68 7.74 10.55 8.57
CA SER A 68 8.47 11.83 8.55
C SER A 68 9.94 11.68 8.94
N VAL A 69 10.22 10.75 9.86
CA VAL A 69 11.58 10.36 10.26
C VAL A 69 12.11 9.28 9.32
N GLY A 70 13.28 9.52 8.74
CA GLY A 70 14.04 8.54 7.97
C GLY A 70 15.28 8.05 8.71
N TYR A 71 15.78 6.88 8.32
CA TYR A 71 16.98 6.28 8.91
C TYR A 71 18.13 6.34 7.90
N VAL A 72 19.29 6.83 8.35
CA VAL A 72 20.51 6.81 7.55
C VAL A 72 21.03 5.37 7.49
N MET A 73 21.13 4.84 6.27
CA MET A 73 21.68 3.52 6.01
C MET A 73 23.21 3.56 6.03
N ARG A 74 23.82 2.66 6.79
CA ARG A 74 25.27 2.50 6.95
C ARG A 74 25.69 1.04 6.79
N GLU A 75 24.90 0.13 7.38
CA GLU A 75 25.20 -1.29 7.39
C GLU A 75 24.74 -1.99 6.12
N ARG A 76 25.51 -2.99 5.67
CA ARG A 76 25.20 -3.76 4.45
C ARG A 76 23.77 -4.30 4.47
N GLN A 77 23.34 -4.88 5.58
CA GLN A 77 22.00 -5.46 5.74
C GLN A 77 20.87 -4.44 5.52
N GLN A 78 21.09 -3.16 5.85
CA GLN A 78 20.10 -2.11 5.62
C GLN A 78 19.90 -1.85 4.12
N PHE A 79 20.98 -1.88 3.34
CA PHE A 79 20.92 -1.79 1.89
C PHE A 79 20.31 -3.06 1.27
N ASP A 80 20.66 -4.25 1.77
CA ASP A 80 20.07 -5.52 1.31
C ASP A 80 18.54 -5.48 1.51
N ASN A 81 18.07 -5.04 2.68
CA ASN A 81 16.66 -4.88 2.98
C ASN A 81 15.99 -3.81 2.10
N ALA A 82 16.65 -2.67 1.86
CA ALA A 82 16.10 -1.61 1.02
C ALA A 82 15.89 -2.08 -0.42
N VAL A 83 16.79 -2.92 -0.95
CA VAL A 83 16.62 -3.57 -2.26
C VAL A 83 15.47 -4.57 -2.22
N TYR A 84 15.49 -5.48 -1.24
CA TYR A 84 14.51 -6.57 -1.14
C TYR A 84 13.07 -6.06 -1.04
N PHE A 85 12.82 -5.07 -0.18
CA PHE A 85 11.49 -4.50 0.04
C PHE A 85 11.13 -3.37 -0.92
N LYS A 86 12.03 -3.00 -1.84
CA LYS A 86 11.87 -1.84 -2.73
C LYS A 86 11.50 -0.58 -1.95
N SER A 87 12.20 -0.35 -0.84
CA SER A 87 11.92 0.75 0.07
C SER A 87 12.17 2.10 -0.59
N ALA A 88 11.39 3.11 -0.22
CA ALA A 88 11.62 4.48 -0.65
C ALA A 88 12.87 5.05 0.03
N VAL A 89 13.84 5.47 -0.77
CA VAL A 89 15.13 6.00 -0.34
C VAL A 89 15.30 7.43 -0.86
N SER A 90 15.85 8.30 -0.03
CA SER A 90 16.37 9.61 -0.44
C SER A 90 17.89 9.58 -0.39
N VAL A 91 18.53 10.19 -1.40
CA VAL A 91 19.98 10.24 -1.50
C VAL A 91 20.45 11.68 -1.43
N TRP A 92 21.41 11.92 -0.55
CA TRP A 92 22.00 13.22 -0.30
C TRP A 92 23.48 13.18 -0.58
N LYS A 93 24.02 14.29 -1.06
CA LYS A 93 25.45 14.56 -1.12
C LYS A 93 25.67 15.86 -0.38
N GLU A 94 26.35 15.79 0.76
CA GLU A 94 26.44 16.91 1.71
C GLU A 94 25.01 17.39 2.04
N ASP A 95 24.71 18.67 1.90
CA ASP A 95 23.39 19.25 2.18
C ASP A 95 22.46 19.29 0.96
N ARG A 96 22.86 18.66 -0.16
CA ARG A 96 22.07 18.64 -1.40
C ARG A 96 21.34 17.32 -1.57
N LEU A 97 20.03 17.41 -1.74
CA LEU A 97 19.19 16.29 -2.15
C LEU A 97 19.44 15.98 -3.64
N ILE A 98 19.92 14.77 -3.91
CA ILE A 98 20.22 14.29 -5.27
C ILE A 98 19.06 13.48 -5.83
N ALA A 99 18.43 12.66 -4.98
CA ALA A 99 17.26 11.86 -5.36
C ALA A 99 16.27 11.78 -4.19
N LEU A 100 14.98 11.98 -4.49
CA LEU A 100 13.88 11.88 -3.53
C LEU A 100 13.00 10.68 -3.86
N ASN A 101 12.67 9.86 -2.85
CA ASN A 101 11.77 8.72 -2.99
C ASN A 101 12.12 7.78 -4.15
N THR A 102 13.41 7.55 -4.38
CA THR A 102 13.91 6.59 -5.36
C THR A 102 13.99 5.19 -4.75
N THR A 103 14.22 4.19 -5.60
CA THR A 103 14.42 2.80 -5.18
C THR A 103 15.84 2.37 -5.51
N ILE A 104 16.45 1.60 -4.62
CA ILE A 104 17.74 0.94 -4.90
C ILE A 104 17.44 -0.37 -5.62
N ILE A 105 18.02 -0.59 -6.80
CA ILE A 105 17.86 -1.84 -7.54
C ILE A 105 18.94 -2.87 -7.21
N SER A 106 20.14 -2.40 -6.88
CA SER A 106 21.26 -3.25 -6.45
C SER A 106 22.30 -2.43 -5.70
N HIS A 107 23.13 -3.08 -4.91
CA HIS A 107 24.28 -2.43 -4.30
C HIS A 107 25.47 -3.38 -4.19
N THR A 108 26.65 -2.80 -4.06
CA THR A 108 27.90 -3.50 -3.78
C THR A 108 28.42 -3.11 -2.40
N LYS A 109 29.68 -3.47 -2.09
CA LYS A 109 30.39 -2.98 -0.90
C LYS A 109 30.58 -1.46 -0.94
N GLY A 110 30.85 -0.89 -2.12
CA GLY A 110 31.24 0.53 -2.26
C GLY A 110 30.19 1.43 -2.91
N SER A 111 29.22 0.87 -3.62
CA SER A 111 28.27 1.65 -4.42
C SER A 111 26.85 1.13 -4.37
N VAL A 112 25.93 1.96 -4.85
CA VAL A 112 24.48 1.73 -4.90
C VAL A 112 24.00 2.12 -6.29
N THR A 113 23.24 1.23 -6.94
CA THR A 113 22.59 1.53 -8.21
C THR A 113 21.12 1.83 -7.97
N LEU A 114 20.68 2.99 -8.42
CA LEU A 114 19.29 3.46 -8.32
C LEU A 114 18.46 2.98 -9.51
N GLN A 115 17.13 3.05 -9.38
CA GLN A 115 16.18 2.67 -10.42
C GLN A 115 16.35 3.42 -11.75
N ASP A 116 16.83 4.67 -11.70
CA ASP A 116 17.11 5.49 -12.89
C ASP A 116 18.45 5.16 -13.56
N GLY A 117 19.16 4.15 -13.07
CA GLY A 117 20.45 3.70 -13.58
C GLY A 117 21.66 4.44 -12.98
N GLN A 118 21.46 5.45 -12.12
CA GLN A 118 22.58 6.15 -11.48
C GLN A 118 23.32 5.22 -10.52
N ASN A 119 24.66 5.23 -10.60
CA ASN A 119 25.54 4.48 -9.70
C ASN A 119 26.27 5.44 -8.76
N LEU A 120 25.95 5.37 -7.48
CA LEU A 120 26.38 6.32 -6.46
C LEU A 120 27.28 5.65 -5.43
N MET A 121 28.39 6.31 -5.12
CA MET A 121 29.37 5.82 -4.14
C MET A 121 28.88 6.05 -2.70
N LYS A 122 28.91 5.00 -1.88
CA LYS A 122 28.50 5.03 -0.46
C LYS A 122 29.34 5.97 0.39
N GLY A 123 30.62 6.13 0.06
CA GLY A 123 31.51 7.06 0.79
C GLY A 123 31.19 8.54 0.56
N ASN A 124 30.52 8.87 -0.55
CA ASN A 124 30.27 10.26 -0.96
C ASN A 124 28.80 10.66 -0.83
N HIS A 125 27.92 9.73 -0.45
CA HIS A 125 26.49 9.95 -0.42
C HIS A 125 25.89 9.37 0.86
N ILE A 126 24.89 10.07 1.39
CA ILE A 126 24.08 9.63 2.51
C ILE A 126 22.79 9.07 1.95
N PHE A 127 22.46 7.83 2.30
CA PHE A 127 21.24 7.17 1.88
C PHE A 127 20.28 7.10 3.06
N VAL A 128 19.08 7.62 2.91
CA VAL A 128 18.07 7.69 3.97
C VAL A 128 16.86 6.89 3.53
N VAL A 129 16.51 5.83 4.26
CA VAL A 129 15.30 5.03 4.02
C VAL A 129 14.15 5.54 4.88
N ARG A 130 12.95 5.61 4.31
CA ARG A 130 11.71 5.90 5.06
C ARG A 130 10.82 4.67 5.04
N SER A 131 10.32 4.29 6.22
CA SER A 131 9.29 3.26 6.32
C SER A 131 7.95 3.84 5.84
N LEU A 132 7.16 3.01 5.16
CA LEU A 132 5.74 3.28 4.94
C LEU A 132 5.00 2.90 6.22
N ARG A 133 4.23 3.83 6.81
CA ARG A 133 3.22 3.47 7.81
C ARG A 133 1.95 3.04 7.06
N GLY A 134 1.51 1.82 7.30
CA GLY A 134 0.17 1.31 6.97
C GLY A 134 -0.68 1.23 8.23
#